data_AF-A0A6C1DQV8-F1
#
_entry.id   AF-A0A6C1DQV8-F1
#
_cell.length_a   1.000
_cell.length_b   1.000
_cell.length_c   1.000
_cell.angle_alpha   90.00
_cell.angle_beta   90.00
_cell.angle_gamma   90.00
#
_symmetry.space_group_name_H-M   'P 1'
#
loop_
_entity.id
_entity.type
_entity.pdbx_description
1 polymer ?
#
loop_
_entity_poly.entity_id
_entity_poly.type
_entity_poly.pdbx_seq_one_letter_code
_entity_poly.pdbx_strand_id
1 'polypeptide(L)'
;MPPRNTYEKGNPKRQNSPYYKPSFLRREETTNDEEKFQGHGLKTELHSALKSSNLNLIRRTYQTGENPYLSDPHDRGSSSRFNRRYERGLKFYQKGEISKRIAQERTLQKQQEEEELKRKLKQEEDEKDKRKLIESGDLPNLELHEDKFLLDLSKFKIYYDNNHGYEWWDTAYLDEKGELMEKYDMNGTSPAEEKLAEDIDEVDDDDDDEHPSIRYVAHPLPEKINEAKVSIKAYLTQHERKRLRRNRRKMAREAREIKIKLGLLPKPEPKVKLSNMMSVFENDQNITDPTAWEKVVKDQVDLRKRKHLEENERRHEDAIKRRKEAVNMNVEKPTVYHCKVFQFKNLQNPKIRFKLKMNSKELSLKGLCLRIRDDGPGIIIVVGNEKSCKFYENLVMKRIKWNEDFELHTNTGDIKMDMHNNSISKTWEGYLQDCKFKGWFMKVCNDQDSLLRTLGQFDSEHFYSPVQT
;
A
#
# COMPACT_ATOMS: atom_id res chain seq x y z
N MET A 1 -7.88 42.16 -59.18
CA MET A 1 -9.33 42.16 -58.88
C MET A 1 -9.63 41.10 -57.84
N PRO A 2 -10.45 41.33 -56.81
CA PRO A 2 -10.50 42.48 -55.89
C PRO A 2 -10.43 41.92 -54.41
N PRO A 3 -10.86 42.61 -53.33
CA PRO A 3 -9.97 42.86 -52.19
C PRO A 3 -10.43 42.25 -50.84
N ARG A 4 -9.55 42.44 -49.83
CA ARG A 4 -9.78 42.29 -48.39
C ARG A 4 -11.12 42.90 -47.94
N ASN A 5 -11.81 42.21 -47.02
CA ASN A 5 -12.72 42.83 -46.07
C ASN A 5 -12.37 42.38 -44.65
N THR A 6 -11.93 43.35 -43.85
CA THR A 6 -11.93 43.37 -42.40
C THR A 6 -13.35 43.45 -41.88
N TYR A 7 -13.74 42.64 -40.89
CA TYR A 7 -14.80 43.00 -39.97
C TYR A 7 -14.51 42.49 -38.55
N GLU A 8 -14.44 43.47 -37.67
CA GLU A 8 -14.39 43.39 -36.23
C GLU A 8 -15.84 43.42 -35.68
N LYS A 9 -16.00 42.97 -34.42
CA LYS A 9 -17.16 43.08 -33.52
C LYS A 9 -18.22 41.97 -33.58
N GLY A 10 -18.54 41.46 -32.39
CA GLY A 10 -19.85 40.91 -32.10
C GLY A 10 -19.85 39.72 -31.16
N ASN A 11 -19.69 39.96 -29.86
CA ASN A 11 -20.00 38.99 -28.81
C ASN A 11 -21.54 38.95 -28.61
N PRO A 12 -22.23 37.80 -28.63
CA PRO A 12 -23.56 37.69 -28.07
C PRO A 12 -23.59 36.73 -26.87
N LYS A 13 -23.84 37.35 -25.71
CA LYS A 13 -24.75 36.93 -24.63
C LYS A 13 -25.10 35.43 -24.58
N ARG A 14 -24.56 34.73 -23.58
CA ARG A 14 -25.08 33.44 -23.11
C ARG A 14 -26.45 33.65 -22.46
N GLN A 15 -27.46 32.98 -23.00
CA GLN A 15 -28.78 32.86 -22.36
C GLN A 15 -28.70 31.80 -21.26
N ASN A 16 -29.08 32.21 -20.05
CA ASN A 16 -29.33 31.32 -18.91
C ASN A 16 -30.63 30.54 -19.17
N SER A 17 -30.55 29.21 -19.14
CA SER A 17 -31.71 28.33 -19.01
C SER A 17 -31.90 27.96 -17.53
N PRO A 18 -33.11 28.10 -16.96
CA PRO A 18 -33.36 27.78 -15.56
C PRO A 18 -33.62 26.27 -15.41
N TYR A 19 -32.71 25.58 -14.72
CA TYR A 19 -32.94 24.20 -14.29
C TYR A 19 -33.97 24.17 -13.16
N TYR A 20 -35.10 23.54 -13.47
CA TYR A 20 -36.20 23.19 -12.56
C TYR A 20 -35.71 22.12 -11.56
N LYS A 21 -35.73 22.43 -10.26
CA LYS A 21 -35.59 21.46 -9.16
C LYS A 21 -36.99 21.13 -8.62
N PRO A 22 -37.39 19.86 -8.51
CA PRO A 22 -38.43 19.46 -7.59
C PRO A 22 -37.82 19.07 -6.24
N SER A 23 -38.32 19.73 -5.20
CA SER A 23 -38.18 19.39 -3.79
C SER A 23 -38.85 18.05 -3.48
N PHE A 24 -38.15 17.15 -2.79
CA PHE A 24 -38.79 16.08 -2.04
C PHE A 24 -38.28 16.01 -0.61
N LEU A 25 -39.26 15.88 0.27
CA LEU A 25 -39.24 15.82 1.71
C LEU A 25 -38.22 14.85 2.31
N ARG A 26 -37.62 15.33 3.40
CA ARG A 26 -36.82 14.62 4.40
C ARG A 26 -37.69 13.55 5.07
N ARG A 27 -37.27 12.29 4.99
CA ARG A 27 -37.77 11.18 5.81
C ARG A 27 -36.56 10.57 6.51
N GLU A 28 -36.65 10.45 7.84
CA GLU A 28 -35.60 9.89 8.68
C GLU A 28 -35.45 8.39 8.43
N GLU A 29 -34.21 7.92 8.32
CA GLU A 29 -33.85 6.50 8.22
C GLU A 29 -33.28 6.02 9.56
N THR A 30 -33.97 5.07 10.16
CA THR A 30 -33.44 4.15 11.16
C THR A 30 -32.67 3.03 10.45
N THR A 31 -31.53 2.65 11.02
CA THR A 31 -30.66 1.55 10.59
C THR A 31 -31.40 0.21 10.50
N ASN A 32 -31.11 -0.58 9.45
CA ASN A 32 -30.74 -1.99 9.58
C ASN A 32 -30.40 -2.58 8.20
N ASP A 33 -29.18 -3.10 8.11
CA ASP A 33 -28.69 -3.96 7.05
C ASP A 33 -29.43 -5.29 7.05
N GLU A 34 -29.75 -5.80 5.84
CA GLU A 34 -29.40 -7.16 5.40
C GLU A 34 -29.92 -7.38 3.96
N GLU A 35 -29.02 -7.22 2.99
CA GLU A 35 -29.23 -7.73 1.63
C GLU A 35 -29.05 -9.25 1.60
N LYS A 36 -29.98 -10.00 0.96
CA LYS A 36 -29.64 -11.20 0.17
C LYS A 36 -30.71 -11.64 -0.83
N PHE A 37 -30.22 -11.91 -2.04
CA PHE A 37 -30.65 -12.81 -3.12
C PHE A 37 -31.99 -12.58 -3.86
N GLN A 38 -31.82 -12.27 -5.16
CA GLN A 38 -32.81 -12.35 -6.23
C GLN A 38 -33.00 -13.80 -6.70
N GLY A 39 -34.25 -14.26 -6.67
CA GLY A 39 -34.74 -15.42 -7.41
C GLY A 39 -36.19 -15.15 -7.80
N HIS A 40 -36.54 -15.30 -9.07
CA HIS A 40 -37.90 -15.10 -9.58
C HIS A 40 -38.82 -16.23 -9.10
N GLY A 41 -39.49 -16.03 -7.97
CA GLY A 41 -40.56 -16.86 -7.45
C GLY A 41 -41.43 -16.04 -6.49
N LEU A 42 -42.73 -16.35 -6.40
CA LEU A 42 -43.61 -15.76 -5.39
C LEU A 42 -43.06 -16.08 -4.00
N LYS A 43 -42.53 -15.07 -3.30
CA LYS A 43 -42.07 -15.18 -1.92
C LYS A 43 -43.28 -15.40 -1.01
N THR A 44 -43.59 -16.66 -0.73
CA THR A 44 -44.47 -17.04 0.36
C THR A 44 -43.62 -17.64 1.46
N GLU A 45 -43.28 -16.84 2.47
CA GLU A 45 -42.72 -17.40 3.69
C GLU A 45 -43.82 -18.14 4.42
N LEU A 46 -43.63 -19.44 4.64
CA LEU A 46 -44.53 -20.24 5.48
C LEU A 46 -44.58 -19.62 6.88
N HIS A 47 -45.78 -19.24 7.32
CA HIS A 47 -46.06 -18.71 8.65
C HIS A 47 -45.39 -19.59 9.72
N SER A 48 -44.83 -19.00 10.78
CA SER A 48 -44.05 -19.70 11.81
C SER A 48 -44.78 -20.90 12.42
N ALA A 49 -46.11 -20.81 12.55
CA ALA A 49 -46.98 -21.90 13.02
C ALA A 49 -47.11 -23.09 12.05
N LEU A 50 -46.81 -22.91 10.76
CA LEU A 50 -46.83 -23.95 9.71
C LEU A 50 -45.43 -24.54 9.45
N LYS A 51 -44.38 -23.99 10.08
CA LYS A 51 -43.05 -24.62 10.08
C LYS A 51 -43.09 -25.81 11.03
N SER A 52 -43.01 -27.02 10.47
CA SER A 52 -42.89 -28.22 11.31
C SER A 52 -41.63 -28.14 12.16
N SER A 53 -41.70 -28.50 13.44
CA SER A 53 -40.57 -28.48 14.39
C SER A 53 -39.43 -29.44 14.03
N ASN A 54 -39.62 -30.32 13.04
CA ASN A 54 -38.61 -31.24 12.53
C ASN A 54 -38.06 -30.77 11.18
N LEU A 55 -37.10 -29.84 11.19
CA LEU A 55 -36.36 -29.37 10.00
C LEU A 55 -35.77 -30.51 9.14
N ASN A 56 -35.46 -31.65 9.76
CA ASN A 56 -34.94 -32.83 9.07
C ASN A 56 -35.98 -33.58 8.21
N LEU A 57 -37.28 -33.43 8.49
CA LEU A 57 -38.34 -33.99 7.65
C LEU A 57 -38.47 -33.19 6.35
N ILE A 58 -38.52 -31.86 6.50
CA ILE A 58 -38.68 -30.90 5.41
C ILE A 58 -37.52 -30.99 4.41
N ARG A 59 -36.28 -31.08 4.90
CA ARG A 59 -35.10 -31.17 4.03
C ARG A 59 -35.11 -32.42 3.15
N ARG A 60 -35.68 -33.52 3.65
CA ARG A 60 -35.72 -34.79 2.93
C ARG A 60 -36.84 -34.82 1.89
N THR A 61 -38.03 -34.32 2.23
CA THR A 61 -39.17 -34.22 1.29
C THR A 61 -38.85 -33.35 0.08
N TYR A 62 -38.10 -32.25 0.26
CA TYR A 62 -37.69 -31.39 -0.86
C TYR A 62 -36.51 -31.94 -1.68
N GLN A 63 -35.66 -32.80 -1.10
CA GLN A 63 -34.48 -33.33 -1.79
C GLN A 63 -34.75 -34.63 -2.57
N THR A 64 -35.64 -35.50 -2.07
CA THR A 64 -35.90 -36.81 -2.71
C THR A 64 -37.27 -36.88 -3.41
N GLY A 65 -38.17 -35.91 -3.21
CA GLY A 65 -39.48 -35.88 -3.86
C GLY A 65 -40.47 -36.98 -3.42
N GLU A 66 -40.05 -37.86 -2.51
CA GLU A 66 -40.86 -38.99 -2.05
C GLU A 66 -41.76 -38.60 -0.88
N ASN A 67 -43.05 -38.91 -1.03
CA ASN A 67 -44.04 -38.73 0.02
C ASN A 67 -43.88 -39.85 1.07
N PRO A 68 -43.56 -39.52 2.33
CA PRO A 68 -43.24 -40.51 3.36
C PRO A 68 -44.41 -41.43 3.73
N TYR A 69 -45.63 -41.14 3.27
CA TYR A 69 -46.82 -41.97 3.49
C TYR A 69 -47.16 -42.91 2.31
N LEU A 70 -46.37 -42.91 1.24
CA LEU A 70 -46.61 -43.68 0.01
C LEU A 70 -45.44 -44.61 -0.38
N SER A 71 -44.47 -44.86 0.50
CA SER A 71 -43.34 -45.75 0.20
C SER A 71 -43.71 -47.23 0.37
N ASP A 72 -43.40 -48.03 -0.66
CA ASP A 72 -43.70 -49.46 -0.78
C ASP A 72 -42.88 -50.28 0.25
N PRO A 73 -43.46 -51.24 1.01
CA PRO A 73 -42.77 -51.92 2.12
C PRO A 73 -41.60 -52.83 1.71
N HIS A 74 -41.34 -53.02 0.40
CA HIS A 74 -40.36 -53.99 -0.09
C HIS A 74 -39.01 -53.41 -0.55
N ASP A 75 -38.79 -52.09 -0.45
CA ASP A 75 -37.52 -51.51 -0.83
C ASP A 75 -36.46 -51.62 0.30
N ARG A 76 -35.48 -52.52 0.10
CA ARG A 76 -34.42 -52.84 1.08
C ARG A 76 -33.20 -51.90 1.02
N GLY A 77 -33.32 -50.72 0.41
CA GLY A 77 -32.20 -49.78 0.22
C GLY A 77 -32.01 -48.67 1.25
N SER A 78 -33.04 -48.27 2.02
CA SER A 78 -33.00 -47.01 2.79
C SER A 78 -33.51 -47.09 4.25
N SER A 79 -33.53 -48.28 4.85
CA SER A 79 -34.13 -48.51 6.18
C SER A 79 -33.14 -48.46 7.36
N SER A 80 -31.83 -48.33 7.11
CA SER A 80 -30.78 -48.34 8.16
C SER A 80 -30.91 -47.20 9.20
N ARG A 81 -31.30 -45.99 8.79
CA ARG A 81 -31.45 -44.86 9.74
C ARG A 81 -32.82 -44.82 10.42
N PHE A 82 -33.86 -45.36 9.79
CA PHE A 82 -35.20 -45.41 10.37
C PHE A 82 -35.24 -46.49 11.47
N ASN A 83 -34.63 -47.66 11.23
CA ASN A 83 -34.56 -48.74 12.21
C ASN A 83 -33.75 -48.40 13.48
N ARG A 84 -32.69 -47.57 13.41
CA ARG A 84 -31.98 -47.10 14.62
C ARG A 84 -32.85 -46.27 15.57
N ARG A 85 -33.93 -45.65 15.08
CA ARG A 85 -34.87 -44.91 15.93
C ARG A 85 -35.84 -45.86 16.65
N TYR A 86 -36.12 -47.04 16.08
CA TYR A 86 -36.94 -48.09 16.70
C TYR A 86 -36.14 -49.05 17.60
N GLU A 87 -34.82 -49.18 17.42
CA GLU A 87 -33.93 -49.91 18.36
C GLU A 87 -33.88 -49.26 19.75
N ARG A 88 -34.08 -47.94 19.82
CA ARG A 88 -34.36 -47.22 21.07
C ARG A 88 -35.86 -47.28 21.32
N GLY A 89 -36.35 -48.39 21.88
CA GLY A 89 -37.78 -48.63 22.11
C GLY A 89 -38.55 -47.43 22.70
N LEU A 90 -39.86 -47.39 22.46
CA LEU A 90 -40.78 -46.36 22.94
C LEU A 90 -40.63 -46.19 24.47
N LYS A 91 -40.06 -45.06 24.90
CA LYS A 91 -40.01 -44.69 26.32
C LYS A 91 -41.33 -44.04 26.69
N PHE A 92 -42.18 -44.80 27.38
CA PHE A 92 -43.42 -44.28 27.96
C PHE A 92 -43.07 -43.47 29.21
N TYR A 93 -43.31 -42.16 29.15
CA TYR A 93 -43.20 -41.27 30.30
C TYR A 93 -44.54 -41.19 31.01
N GLN A 94 -44.54 -41.10 32.33
CA GLN A 94 -45.78 -40.94 33.09
C GLN A 94 -46.42 -39.57 32.76
N LYS A 95 -47.75 -39.49 32.81
CA LYS A 95 -48.50 -38.26 32.50
C LYS A 95 -47.97 -37.10 33.35
N GLY A 96 -47.39 -36.08 32.71
CA GLY A 96 -46.86 -34.89 33.38
C GLY A 96 -45.34 -34.84 33.58
N GLU A 97 -44.61 -35.92 33.34
CA GLU A 97 -43.15 -35.99 33.54
C GLU A 97 -42.40 -35.09 32.54
N ILE A 98 -42.80 -35.13 31.26
CA ILE A 98 -42.21 -34.32 30.19
C ILE A 98 -42.53 -32.83 30.40
N SER A 99 -43.76 -32.50 30.78
CA SER A 99 -44.14 -31.10 31.06
C SER A 99 -43.37 -30.52 32.23
N LYS A 100 -43.05 -31.33 33.25
CA LYS A 100 -42.21 -30.90 34.38
C LYS A 100 -40.77 -30.63 33.95
N ARG A 101 -40.17 -31.49 33.10
CA ARG A 101 -38.84 -31.24 32.52
C ARG A 101 -38.80 -29.99 31.66
N ILE A 102 -39.80 -29.78 30.79
CA ILE A 102 -39.89 -28.58 29.94
C ILE A 102 -40.06 -27.32 30.79
N ALA A 103 -40.83 -27.37 31.88
CA ALA A 103 -40.96 -26.24 32.79
C ALA A 103 -39.62 -25.90 33.47
N GLN A 104 -38.86 -26.91 33.91
CA GLN A 104 -37.52 -26.73 34.48
C GLN A 104 -36.52 -26.15 33.46
N GLU A 105 -36.58 -26.60 32.21
CA GLU A 105 -35.73 -26.09 31.13
C GLU A 105 -36.04 -24.63 30.80
N ARG A 106 -37.33 -24.25 30.77
CA ARG A 106 -37.75 -22.84 30.60
C ARG A 106 -37.30 -21.95 31.74
N THR A 107 -37.36 -22.43 32.99
CA THR A 107 -36.86 -21.65 34.14
C THR A 107 -35.35 -21.46 34.07
N LEU A 108 -34.62 -22.46 33.60
CA LEU A 108 -33.16 -22.41 33.47
C LEU A 108 -32.73 -21.50 32.31
N GLN A 109 -33.43 -21.54 31.17
CA GLN A 109 -33.21 -20.58 30.08
C GLN A 109 -33.47 -19.14 30.52
N LYS A 110 -34.57 -18.90 31.24
CA LYS A 110 -34.87 -17.57 31.76
C LYS A 110 -33.78 -17.05 32.71
N GLN A 111 -33.23 -17.93 33.56
CA GLN A 111 -32.10 -17.58 34.42
C GLN A 111 -30.84 -17.25 33.62
N GLN A 112 -30.53 -18.03 32.58
CA GLN A 112 -29.39 -17.75 31.68
C GLN A 112 -29.54 -16.42 30.94
N GLU A 113 -30.74 -16.12 30.44
CA GLU A 113 -31.04 -14.83 29.80
C GLU A 113 -30.91 -13.66 30.78
N GLU A 114 -31.39 -13.80 32.01
CA GLU A 114 -31.23 -12.78 33.06
C GLU A 114 -29.76 -12.56 33.44
N GLU A 115 -28.95 -13.62 33.51
CA GLU A 115 -27.50 -13.53 33.76
C GLU A 115 -26.76 -12.85 32.61
N GLU A 116 -27.09 -13.18 31.36
CA GLU A 116 -26.49 -12.56 30.18
C GLU A 116 -26.86 -11.07 30.10
N LEU A 117 -28.11 -10.72 30.42
CA LEU A 117 -28.57 -9.34 30.45
C LEU A 117 -27.85 -8.53 31.54
N LYS A 118 -27.68 -9.11 32.74
CA LYS A 118 -26.87 -8.51 33.81
C LYS A 118 -25.41 -8.31 33.38
N ARG A 119 -24.83 -9.28 32.67
CA ARG A 119 -23.45 -9.17 32.16
C ARG A 119 -23.31 -8.04 31.14
N LYS A 120 -24.28 -7.88 30.24
CA LYS A 120 -24.31 -6.78 29.26
C LYS A 120 -24.47 -5.41 29.94
N LEU A 121 -25.40 -5.29 30.89
CA LEU A 121 -25.57 -4.05 31.66
C LEU A 121 -24.29 -3.68 32.42
N LYS A 122 -23.63 -4.65 33.04
CA LYS A 122 -22.35 -4.43 33.70
C LYS A 122 -21.26 -3.95 32.73
N GLN A 123 -21.16 -4.55 31.56
CA GLN A 123 -20.22 -4.09 30.51
C GLN A 123 -20.52 -2.66 30.08
N GLU A 124 -21.79 -2.29 29.93
CA GLU A 124 -22.19 -0.93 29.56
C GLU A 124 -21.88 0.09 30.67
N GLU A 125 -22.07 -0.28 31.95
CA GLU A 125 -21.64 0.53 33.10
C GLU A 125 -20.12 0.69 33.12
N ASP A 126 -19.36 -0.40 33.00
CA ASP A 126 -17.90 -0.39 32.94
C ASP A 126 -17.38 0.49 31.79
N GLU A 127 -18.03 0.46 30.62
CA GLU A 127 -17.70 1.32 29.47
C GLU A 127 -18.01 2.79 29.72
N LYS A 128 -19.14 3.11 30.37
CA LYS A 128 -19.49 4.49 30.73
C LYS A 128 -18.52 5.06 31.75
N ASP A 129 -18.15 4.29 32.76
CA ASP A 129 -17.20 4.73 33.77
C ASP A 129 -15.81 4.90 33.15
N LYS A 130 -15.37 3.98 32.28
CA LYS A 130 -14.13 4.16 31.51
C LYS A 130 -14.14 5.45 30.67
N ARG A 131 -15.26 5.79 30.03
CA ARG A 131 -15.40 7.05 29.27
C ARG A 131 -15.31 8.28 30.17
N LYS A 132 -15.93 8.27 31.34
CA LYS A 132 -15.80 9.35 32.32
C LYS A 132 -14.35 9.53 32.78
N LEU A 133 -13.62 8.43 33.00
CA LEU A 133 -12.19 8.48 33.36
C LEU A 133 -11.30 9.01 32.21
N ILE A 134 -11.67 8.77 30.96
CA ILE A 134 -10.98 9.37 29.80
C ILE A 134 -11.29 10.87 29.73
N GLU A 135 -12.55 11.26 29.96
CA GLU A 135 -12.97 12.67 29.96
C GLU A 135 -12.38 13.47 31.14
N SER A 136 -12.15 12.83 32.30
CA SER A 136 -11.44 13.42 33.44
C SER A 136 -9.92 13.46 33.27
N GLY A 137 -9.37 12.79 32.25
CA GLY A 137 -7.93 12.72 31.98
C GLY A 137 -7.16 11.69 32.80
N ASP A 138 -7.85 10.86 33.60
CA ASP A 138 -7.23 9.81 34.41
C ASP A 138 -6.84 8.57 33.59
N LEU A 139 -7.45 8.37 32.42
CA LEU A 139 -7.11 7.30 31.48
C LEU A 139 -6.82 7.85 30.06
N PRO A 140 -5.76 7.36 29.38
CA PRO A 140 -5.40 7.83 28.04
C PRO A 140 -6.44 7.43 26.99
N ASN A 141 -6.72 8.34 26.05
CA ASN A 141 -7.62 8.06 24.93
C ASN A 141 -6.92 7.22 23.83
N LEU A 142 -7.25 5.93 23.79
CA LEU A 142 -6.71 4.98 22.80
C LEU A 142 -7.12 5.31 21.35
N GLU A 143 -8.24 6.01 21.15
CA GLU A 143 -8.76 6.38 19.83
C GLU A 143 -7.93 7.49 19.17
N LEU A 144 -7.40 8.41 19.98
CA LEU A 144 -6.46 9.46 19.56
C LEU A 144 -4.99 9.02 19.60
N HIS A 145 -4.73 7.79 20.05
CA HIS A 145 -3.39 7.25 20.27
C HIS A 145 -2.54 8.05 21.28
N GLU A 146 -3.19 8.62 22.29
CA GLU A 146 -2.53 9.32 23.41
C GLU A 146 -1.61 8.40 24.22
N ASP A 147 -1.89 7.09 24.19
CA ASP A 147 -1.06 6.03 24.77
C ASP A 147 0.38 6.01 24.23
N LYS A 148 0.59 6.47 22.99
CA LYS A 148 1.92 6.55 22.36
C LYS A 148 2.69 7.82 22.75
N PHE A 149 2.01 8.79 23.35
CA PHE A 149 2.59 10.03 23.87
C PHE A 149 2.84 9.97 25.37
N LEU A 150 2.46 8.88 26.04
CA LEU A 150 2.92 8.61 27.40
C LEU A 150 4.43 8.40 27.36
N LEU A 151 5.18 9.44 27.74
CA LEU A 151 6.59 9.32 28.10
C LEU A 151 6.73 8.14 29.07
N ASP A 152 7.83 7.40 28.95
CA ASP A 152 8.21 6.36 29.91
C ASP A 152 8.17 6.97 31.33
N LEU A 153 7.06 6.75 32.03
CA LEU A 153 6.76 7.38 33.31
C LEU A 153 7.85 7.10 34.34
N SER A 154 8.58 6.00 34.17
CA SER A 154 9.73 5.64 35.00
C SER A 154 10.87 6.65 34.84
N LYS A 155 11.19 7.03 33.59
CA LYS A 155 12.22 8.05 33.31
C LYS A 155 11.73 9.44 33.68
N PHE A 156 10.45 9.73 33.41
CA PHE A 156 9.85 11.01 33.80
C PHE A 156 9.84 11.16 35.32
N LYS A 157 9.46 10.13 36.06
CA LYS A 157 9.43 10.15 37.53
C LYS A 157 10.83 10.31 38.14
N ILE A 158 11.84 9.60 37.63
CA ILE A 158 13.22 9.80 38.06
C ILE A 158 13.68 11.23 37.79
N TYR A 159 13.33 11.78 36.62
CA TYR A 159 13.65 13.16 36.27
C TYR A 159 12.91 14.18 37.16
N TYR A 160 11.62 13.98 37.39
CA TYR A 160 10.74 14.83 38.20
C TYR A 160 11.14 14.81 39.68
N ASP A 161 11.49 13.64 40.21
CA ASP A 161 12.00 13.47 41.58
C ASP A 161 13.38 14.10 41.76
N ASN A 162 14.23 14.11 40.72
CA ASN A 162 15.56 14.74 40.75
C ASN A 162 15.51 16.26 40.53
N ASN A 163 14.52 16.78 39.78
CA ASN A 163 14.39 18.20 39.42
C ASN A 163 13.24 18.89 40.17
N HIS A 164 12.97 18.47 41.41
CA HIS A 164 12.02 19.11 42.32
C HIS A 164 10.60 19.30 41.77
N GLY A 165 10.16 18.45 40.84
CA GLY A 165 8.83 18.50 40.25
C GLY A 165 8.63 19.48 39.10
N TYR A 166 9.71 19.96 38.48
CA TYR A 166 9.64 20.89 37.34
C TYR A 166 10.08 20.22 36.03
N GLU A 167 9.51 20.64 34.91
CA GLU A 167 9.94 20.18 33.58
C GLU A 167 11.30 20.82 33.22
N TRP A 168 12.07 20.21 32.31
CA TRP A 168 13.43 20.65 31.96
C TRP A 168 13.53 22.03 31.34
N TRP A 169 12.42 22.56 30.82
CA TRP A 169 12.36 23.91 30.29
C TRP A 169 11.96 24.92 31.37
N ASP A 170 11.34 24.50 32.47
CA ASP A 170 10.99 25.37 33.60
C ASP A 170 12.20 25.65 34.49
N THR A 171 13.11 24.67 34.66
CA THR A 171 14.29 24.81 35.52
C THR A 171 15.20 25.98 35.16
N ALA A 172 15.16 26.45 33.90
CA ALA A 172 15.93 27.61 33.45
C ALA A 172 15.43 28.95 34.03
N TYR A 173 14.17 29.00 34.48
CA TYR A 173 13.50 30.20 34.98
C TYR A 173 13.34 30.24 36.50
N LEU A 174 13.68 29.14 37.17
CA LEU A 174 13.50 28.95 38.62
C LEU A 174 14.82 29.13 39.36
N ASP A 175 14.74 29.58 40.61
CA ASP A 175 15.87 29.67 41.53
C ASP A 175 16.18 28.31 42.23
N GLU A 176 17.22 28.24 43.05
CA GLU A 176 17.60 27.04 43.84
C GLU A 176 16.47 26.54 44.78
N LYS A 177 15.44 27.36 45.02
CA LYS A 177 14.31 27.05 45.90
C LYS A 177 13.04 26.68 45.12
N GLY A 178 13.06 26.74 43.79
CA GLY A 178 11.92 26.44 42.92
C GLY A 178 10.91 27.59 42.80
N GLU A 179 11.29 28.81 43.17
CA GLU A 179 10.52 30.04 42.97
C GLU A 179 10.92 30.71 41.65
N LEU A 180 10.00 31.46 41.03
CA LEU A 180 10.30 32.21 39.81
C LEU A 180 11.29 33.32 40.14
N MET A 181 12.41 33.39 39.41
CA MET A 181 13.41 34.44 39.63
C MET A 181 12.80 35.83 39.46
N GLU A 182 13.25 36.79 40.28
CA GLU A 182 12.73 38.16 40.35
C GLU A 182 12.77 38.89 38.98
N LYS A 183 13.79 38.61 38.16
CA LYS A 183 13.92 39.10 36.78
C LYS A 183 12.77 38.70 35.83
N TYR A 184 11.99 37.69 36.19
CA TYR A 184 10.88 37.18 35.41
C TYR A 184 9.53 37.41 36.10
N ASP A 185 9.51 38.00 37.30
CA ASP A 185 8.28 38.39 37.98
C ASP A 185 7.68 39.65 37.32
N MET A 186 6.42 39.57 36.91
CA MET A 186 5.71 40.63 36.18
C MET A 186 5.42 41.88 37.04
N ASN A 187 5.69 41.82 38.35
CA ASN A 187 5.44 42.90 39.30
C ASN A 187 6.67 43.80 39.53
N GLY A 188 7.84 43.44 39.02
CA GLY A 188 9.06 44.24 39.06
C GLY A 188 9.28 45.00 37.76
N THR A 189 9.34 46.33 37.84
CA THR A 189 9.95 47.28 36.90
C THR A 189 9.84 46.99 35.40
N SER A 190 9.09 47.84 34.70
CA SER A 190 9.07 47.96 33.23
C SER A 190 10.50 47.94 32.65
N PRO A 191 10.78 47.27 31.52
CA PRO A 191 12.11 47.27 30.85
C PRO A 191 12.67 48.67 30.49
N ALA A 192 11.89 49.73 30.73
CA ALA A 192 12.26 51.13 30.58
C ALA A 192 12.93 51.75 31.83
N GLU A 193 12.76 51.21 33.05
CA GLU A 193 13.35 51.77 34.28
C GLU A 193 14.75 51.18 34.58
N GLU A 194 15.07 49.99 34.08
CA GLU A 194 16.41 49.37 34.18
C GLU A 194 17.47 50.14 33.37
N LYS A 195 17.06 50.94 32.38
CA LYS A 195 17.94 51.88 31.65
C LYS A 195 18.61 52.92 32.54
N LEU A 196 18.16 53.11 33.78
CA LEU A 196 18.72 54.09 34.71
C LEU A 196 19.75 53.48 35.67
N ALA A 197 19.92 52.16 35.69
CA ALA A 197 20.87 51.45 36.56
C ALA A 197 22.14 50.97 35.83
N GLU A 198 22.15 50.98 34.49
CA GLU A 198 23.26 50.53 33.62
C GLU A 198 24.42 51.56 33.46
N ASP A 199 24.57 52.55 34.35
CA ASP A 199 25.78 53.42 34.40
C ASP A 199 26.82 52.90 35.43
N ILE A 200 26.70 51.65 35.88
CA ILE A 200 27.66 50.97 36.77
C ILE A 200 28.26 49.76 36.04
N ASP A 201 29.45 49.97 35.47
CA ASP A 201 30.30 49.02 34.71
C ASP A 201 30.85 47.82 35.53
N GLU A 202 30.10 47.20 36.44
CA GLU A 202 30.59 46.03 37.22
C GLU A 202 29.49 44.98 37.46
N VAL A 203 28.94 44.41 36.38
CA VAL A 203 28.26 43.12 36.45
C VAL A 203 29.07 42.13 35.61
N ASP A 204 29.62 41.14 36.28
CA ASP A 204 30.42 40.07 35.68
C ASP A 204 29.59 39.39 34.56
N ASP A 205 30.08 39.46 33.31
CA ASP A 205 29.47 38.86 32.10
C ASP A 205 29.24 37.32 32.20
N ASP A 206 29.66 36.68 33.29
CA ASP A 206 29.60 35.22 33.48
C ASP A 206 28.23 34.71 33.98
N ASP A 207 27.39 35.54 34.64
CA ASP A 207 26.08 35.11 35.19
C ASP A 207 24.91 35.23 34.18
N ASP A 208 25.06 36.03 33.12
CA ASP A 208 24.04 36.24 32.08
C ASP A 208 23.90 35.04 31.11
N ASP A 209 24.88 34.13 31.11
CA ASP A 209 24.86 32.93 30.27
C ASP A 209 24.07 31.76 30.88
N GLU A 210 23.80 31.76 32.19
CA GLU A 210 23.15 30.63 32.88
C GLU A 210 21.62 30.64 32.74
N HIS A 211 21.00 31.79 32.46
CA HIS A 211 19.55 31.96 32.44
C HIS A 211 19.02 32.77 31.25
N PRO A 212 17.90 32.37 30.63
CA PRO A 212 17.41 32.96 29.37
C PRO A 212 16.88 34.39 29.52
N SER A 213 17.34 35.34 28.70
CA SER A 213 16.79 36.70 28.69
C SER A 213 15.34 36.76 28.14
N ILE A 214 14.44 37.54 28.76
CA ILE A 214 13.10 37.85 28.21
C ILE A 214 13.14 38.99 27.17
N ARG A 215 14.17 39.84 27.23
CA ARG A 215 14.29 41.08 26.42
C ARG A 215 14.58 40.81 24.94
N TYR A 216 15.22 39.67 24.62
CA TYR A 216 15.67 39.34 23.26
C TYR A 216 14.94 38.11 22.71
N VAL A 217 14.33 38.26 21.53
CA VAL A 217 13.74 37.14 20.79
C VAL A 217 14.76 36.61 19.78
N ALA A 218 15.26 35.39 20.02
CA ALA A 218 16.12 34.70 19.08
C ALA A 218 15.30 34.18 17.88
N HIS A 219 15.80 34.41 16.65
CA HIS A 219 15.23 33.76 15.47
C HIS A 219 15.81 32.34 15.38
N PRO A 220 14.99 31.27 15.38
CA PRO A 220 15.50 29.91 15.33
C PRO A 220 16.29 29.69 14.04
N LEU A 221 17.36 28.88 14.10
CA LEU A 221 18.17 28.60 12.91
C LEU A 221 17.29 28.00 11.81
N PRO A 222 17.25 28.60 10.61
CA PRO A 222 16.46 28.07 9.51
C PRO A 222 17.04 26.72 9.07
N GLU A 223 16.18 25.68 9.06
CA GLU A 223 16.57 24.35 8.62
C GLU A 223 16.91 24.39 7.12
N LYS A 224 18.09 23.88 6.75
CA LYS A 224 18.51 23.79 5.34
C LYS A 224 17.71 22.67 4.66
N ILE A 225 16.62 23.03 4.00
CA ILE A 225 15.92 22.10 3.11
C ILE A 225 16.90 21.76 1.98
N ASN A 226 17.19 20.46 1.80
CA ASN A 226 18.01 19.98 0.69
C ASN A 226 17.24 20.15 -0.63
N GLU A 227 17.21 21.38 -1.16
CA GLU A 227 16.64 21.68 -2.46
C GLU A 227 17.52 21.06 -3.54
N ALA A 228 17.19 19.83 -3.94
CA ALA A 228 17.81 19.20 -5.10
C ALA A 228 17.64 20.15 -6.30
N LYS A 229 18.75 20.57 -6.91
CA LYS A 229 18.76 21.46 -8.09
C LYS A 229 17.85 20.85 -9.16
N VAL A 230 16.69 21.46 -9.38
CA VAL A 230 15.71 20.95 -10.35
C VAL A 230 16.22 21.18 -11.76
N SER A 231 16.77 20.14 -12.39
CA SER A 231 17.13 20.20 -13.80
C SER A 231 15.87 20.16 -14.66
N ILE A 232 15.53 21.28 -15.31
CA ILE A 232 14.38 21.34 -16.22
C ILE A 232 14.72 20.60 -17.50
N LYS A 233 13.97 19.53 -17.81
CA LYS A 233 14.12 18.80 -19.09
C LYS A 233 13.51 19.62 -20.22
N ALA A 234 14.32 19.99 -21.21
CA ALA A 234 13.84 20.67 -22.41
C ALA A 234 13.14 19.67 -23.37
N TYR A 235 11.89 19.95 -23.73
CA TYR A 235 11.14 19.16 -24.70
C TYR A 235 11.09 19.87 -26.05
N LEU A 236 11.50 19.16 -27.11
CA LEU A 236 11.37 19.64 -28.49
C LEU A 236 10.01 19.23 -29.07
N THR A 237 9.36 20.16 -29.77
CA THR A 237 8.16 19.89 -30.58
C THR A 237 8.47 18.97 -31.76
N GLN A 238 7.45 18.38 -32.38
CA GLN A 238 7.67 17.48 -33.54
C GLN A 238 8.33 18.23 -34.72
N HIS A 239 8.01 19.51 -34.92
CA HIS A 239 8.63 20.33 -35.98
C HIS A 239 10.12 20.57 -35.70
N GLU A 240 10.47 20.92 -34.46
CA GLU A 240 11.87 21.12 -34.06
C GLU A 240 12.67 19.83 -34.10
N ARG A 241 12.09 18.69 -33.65
CA ARG A 241 12.72 17.37 -33.81
C ARG A 241 13.00 17.05 -35.28
N LYS A 242 12.05 17.35 -36.19
CA LYS A 242 12.25 17.19 -37.64
C LYS A 242 13.33 18.14 -38.17
N ARG A 243 13.38 19.39 -37.72
CA ARG A 243 14.41 20.38 -38.09
C ARG A 243 15.80 19.93 -37.62
N LEU A 244 15.94 19.55 -36.36
CA LEU A 244 17.18 19.05 -35.77
C LEU A 244 17.68 17.79 -36.50
N ARG A 245 16.79 16.83 -36.79
CA ARG A 245 17.12 15.63 -37.57
C ARG A 245 17.60 15.97 -38.97
N ARG A 246 16.94 16.91 -39.68
CA ARG A 246 17.35 17.37 -41.02
C ARG A 246 18.73 18.03 -40.98
N ASN A 247 18.96 18.93 -40.02
CA ASN A 247 20.25 19.59 -39.84
C ASN A 247 21.36 18.57 -39.53
N ARG A 248 21.12 17.61 -38.63
CA ARG A 248 22.10 16.56 -38.30
C ARG A 248 22.44 15.68 -39.51
N ARG A 249 21.44 15.35 -40.34
CA ARG A 249 21.65 14.63 -41.61
C ARG A 249 22.43 15.47 -42.63
N LYS A 250 22.12 16.76 -42.75
CA LYS A 250 22.83 17.71 -43.61
C LYS A 250 24.31 17.79 -43.21
N MET A 251 24.60 18.04 -41.93
CA MET A 251 25.96 18.08 -41.39
C MET A 251 26.71 16.75 -41.60
N ALA A 252 26.06 15.61 -41.38
CA ALA A 252 26.69 14.30 -41.59
C ALA A 252 26.96 13.99 -43.08
N ARG A 253 26.13 14.49 -43.99
CA ARG A 253 26.34 14.39 -45.44
C ARG A 253 27.50 15.29 -45.86
N GLU A 254 27.50 16.54 -45.43
CA GLU A 254 28.57 17.52 -45.72
C GLU A 254 29.93 17.06 -45.18
N ALA A 255 29.98 16.55 -43.95
CA ALA A 255 31.20 15.97 -43.39
C ALA A 255 31.72 14.77 -44.21
N ARG A 256 30.82 13.92 -44.74
CA ARG A 256 31.21 12.82 -45.62
C ARG A 256 31.71 13.31 -46.97
N GLU A 257 31.04 14.30 -47.56
CA GLU A 257 31.44 14.92 -48.82
C GLU A 257 32.81 15.60 -48.71
N ILE A 258 33.07 16.32 -47.61
CA ILE A 258 34.39 16.92 -47.34
C ILE A 258 35.47 15.83 -47.28
N LYS A 259 35.22 14.71 -46.58
CA LYS A 259 36.16 13.58 -46.54
C LYS A 259 36.42 12.97 -47.93
N ILE A 260 35.41 12.91 -48.80
CA ILE A 260 35.57 12.46 -50.18
C ILE A 260 36.38 13.46 -50.99
N LYS A 261 36.09 14.76 -50.89
CA LYS A 261 36.84 15.83 -51.59
C LYS A 261 38.30 15.88 -51.18
N LEU A 262 38.59 15.57 -49.92
CA LEU A 262 39.95 15.46 -49.39
C LEU A 262 40.66 14.15 -49.79
N GLY A 263 39.99 13.23 -50.50
CA GLY A 263 40.55 11.94 -50.90
C GLY A 263 40.67 10.89 -49.78
N LEU A 264 40.15 11.17 -48.58
CA LEU A 264 40.18 10.24 -47.43
C LEU A 264 39.19 9.07 -47.59
N LEU A 265 38.12 9.27 -48.36
CA LEU A 265 37.12 8.24 -48.63
C LEU A 265 36.82 8.17 -50.13
N PRO A 266 36.76 6.97 -50.73
CA PRO A 266 36.29 6.83 -52.10
C PRO A 266 34.81 7.21 -52.21
N LYS A 267 34.40 7.65 -53.40
CA LYS A 267 32.98 7.89 -53.70
C LYS A 267 32.21 6.57 -53.51
N PRO A 268 31.11 6.56 -52.75
CA PRO A 268 30.37 5.32 -52.50
C PRO A 268 29.79 4.78 -53.81
N GLU A 269 29.87 3.46 -54.00
CA GLU A 269 29.28 2.78 -55.14
C GLU A 269 27.76 3.01 -55.22
N PRO A 270 27.19 3.09 -56.45
CA PRO A 270 25.76 3.28 -56.63
C PRO A 270 24.98 2.10 -56.03
N LYS A 271 23.79 2.40 -55.48
CA LYS A 271 22.91 1.38 -54.91
C LYS A 271 22.21 0.61 -56.03
N VAL A 272 22.83 -0.47 -56.49
CA VAL A 272 22.23 -1.38 -57.48
C VAL A 272 21.27 -2.37 -56.80
N LYS A 273 20.18 -2.73 -57.47
CA LYS A 273 19.27 -3.83 -57.12
C LYS A 273 19.21 -4.78 -58.32
N LEU A 274 18.90 -6.05 -58.11
CA LEU A 274 18.71 -7.02 -59.20
C LEU A 274 17.72 -6.51 -60.26
N SER A 275 16.62 -5.88 -59.83
CA SER A 275 15.62 -5.27 -60.72
C SER A 275 16.10 -4.01 -61.47
N ASN A 276 17.15 -3.36 -61.00
CA ASN A 276 17.71 -2.10 -61.56
C ASN A 276 19.15 -2.31 -62.04
N MET A 277 19.54 -3.55 -62.33
CA MET A 277 20.88 -3.91 -62.78
C MET A 277 21.10 -3.38 -64.19
N MET A 278 20.23 -3.78 -65.13
CA MET A 278 20.34 -3.44 -66.55
C MET A 278 20.42 -1.92 -66.75
N SER A 279 19.47 -1.16 -66.20
CA SER A 279 19.45 0.31 -66.34
C SER A 279 20.67 1.03 -65.74
N VAL A 280 21.34 0.46 -64.74
CA VAL A 280 22.54 1.07 -64.14
C VAL A 280 23.79 0.75 -64.96
N PHE A 281 23.90 -0.47 -65.47
CA PHE A 281 25.07 -0.95 -66.23
C PHE A 281 24.97 -0.79 -67.74
N GLU A 282 23.78 -0.51 -68.30
CA GLU A 282 23.57 -0.17 -69.71
C GLU A 282 24.42 1.04 -70.16
N ASN A 283 24.79 1.93 -69.23
CA ASN A 283 25.66 3.08 -69.50
C ASN A 283 27.15 2.71 -69.57
N ASP A 284 27.55 1.60 -68.96
CA ASP A 284 28.93 1.10 -68.92
C ASP A 284 29.09 -0.01 -69.97
N GLN A 285 29.25 0.42 -71.23
CA GLN A 285 29.68 -0.31 -72.44
C GLN A 285 29.76 -1.86 -72.38
N ASN A 286 28.88 -2.49 -73.15
CA ASN A 286 28.89 -3.89 -73.61
C ASN A 286 28.80 -4.99 -72.53
N ILE A 287 27.55 -5.26 -72.09
CA ILE A 287 27.19 -6.41 -71.26
C ILE A 287 27.54 -7.69 -72.02
N THR A 288 28.72 -8.22 -71.76
CA THR A 288 29.24 -9.43 -72.41
C THR A 288 28.76 -10.70 -71.69
N ASP A 289 28.47 -10.60 -70.39
CA ASP A 289 27.92 -11.70 -69.58
C ASP A 289 26.93 -11.17 -68.51
N PRO A 290 25.61 -11.42 -68.66
CA PRO A 290 24.60 -10.97 -67.70
C PRO A 290 24.66 -11.71 -66.35
N THR A 291 25.17 -12.95 -66.33
CA THR A 291 25.23 -13.78 -65.11
C THR A 291 26.36 -13.32 -64.19
N ALA A 292 27.50 -12.90 -64.77
CA ALA A 292 28.59 -12.30 -64.00
C ALA A 292 28.15 -11.02 -63.27
N TRP A 293 27.39 -10.15 -63.94
CA TRP A 293 26.85 -8.93 -63.34
C TRP A 293 25.77 -9.20 -62.29
N GLU A 294 24.92 -10.20 -62.50
CA GLU A 294 23.95 -10.64 -61.50
C GLU A 294 24.65 -11.04 -60.19
N LYS A 295 25.73 -11.83 -60.31
CA LYS A 295 26.54 -12.25 -59.16
C LYS A 295 27.12 -11.06 -58.42
N VAL A 296 27.71 -10.09 -59.12
CA VAL A 296 28.29 -8.88 -58.51
C VAL A 296 27.21 -8.06 -57.78
N VAL A 297 26.03 -7.87 -58.37
CA VAL A 297 24.93 -7.16 -57.71
C VAL A 297 24.41 -7.92 -56.49
N LYS A 298 24.34 -9.26 -56.58
CA LYS A 298 23.95 -10.11 -55.46
C LYS A 298 24.95 -10.00 -54.31
N ASP A 299 26.24 -10.05 -54.62
CA ASP A 299 27.32 -9.87 -53.64
C ASP A 299 27.27 -8.47 -53.00
N GLN A 300 26.99 -7.41 -53.76
CA GLN A 300 26.77 -6.06 -53.22
C GLN A 300 25.52 -5.96 -52.33
N VAL A 301 24.42 -6.61 -52.72
CA VAL A 301 23.19 -6.70 -51.90
C VAL A 301 23.48 -7.42 -50.59
N ASP A 302 24.17 -8.56 -50.65
CA ASP A 302 24.52 -9.39 -49.52
C ASP A 302 25.52 -8.68 -48.60
N LEU A 303 26.52 -8.00 -49.15
CA LEU A 303 27.44 -7.16 -48.38
C LEU A 303 26.71 -6.04 -47.65
N ARG A 304 25.76 -5.36 -48.30
CA ARG A 304 24.94 -4.32 -47.64
C ARG A 304 24.06 -4.91 -46.55
N LYS A 305 23.48 -6.09 -46.78
CA LYS A 305 22.67 -6.80 -45.78
C LYS A 305 23.53 -7.19 -44.59
N ARG A 306 24.69 -7.79 -44.82
CA ARG A 306 25.67 -8.18 -43.79
C ARG A 306 26.11 -6.98 -42.98
N LYS A 307 26.54 -5.90 -43.63
CA LYS A 307 26.94 -4.64 -42.97
C LYS A 307 25.81 -4.02 -42.14
N HIS A 308 24.57 -4.10 -42.62
CA HIS A 308 23.40 -3.63 -41.85
C HIS A 308 23.14 -4.49 -40.62
N LEU A 309 23.28 -5.83 -40.72
CA LEU A 309 23.14 -6.74 -39.60
C LEU A 309 24.25 -6.55 -38.57
N GLU A 310 25.51 -6.49 -39.01
CA GLU A 310 26.69 -6.24 -38.18
C GLU A 310 26.57 -4.91 -37.41
N GLU A 311 26.14 -3.84 -38.10
CA GLU A 311 25.92 -2.55 -37.45
C GLU A 311 24.72 -2.57 -36.47
N ASN A 312 23.70 -3.39 -36.73
CA ASN A 312 22.59 -3.56 -35.79
C ASN A 312 23.01 -4.35 -34.56
N GLU A 313 23.81 -5.40 -34.73
CA GLU A 313 24.38 -6.20 -33.66
C GLU A 313 25.28 -5.34 -32.77
N ARG A 314 26.21 -4.58 -33.36
CA ARG A 314 27.03 -3.61 -32.62
C ARG A 314 26.19 -2.61 -31.83
N ARG A 315 25.13 -2.06 -32.45
CA ARG A 315 24.21 -1.14 -31.75
C ARG A 315 23.43 -1.82 -30.62
N HIS A 316 23.13 -3.11 -30.75
CA HIS A 316 22.48 -3.90 -29.71
C HIS A 316 23.41 -4.13 -28.51
N GLU A 317 24.65 -4.53 -28.77
CA GLU A 317 25.69 -4.70 -27.75
C GLU A 317 25.96 -3.41 -26.98
N ASP A 318 26.12 -2.28 -27.69
CA ASP A 318 26.29 -0.96 -27.09
C ASP A 318 25.09 -0.56 -26.21
N ALA A 319 23.88 -0.91 -26.62
CA ALA A 319 22.67 -0.63 -25.85
C ALA A 319 22.58 -1.48 -24.59
N ILE A 320 22.99 -2.76 -24.66
CA ILE A 320 23.09 -3.63 -23.48
C ILE A 320 24.13 -3.08 -22.51
N LYS A 321 25.30 -2.70 -22.99
CA LYS A 321 26.38 -2.13 -22.18
C LYS A 321 25.90 -0.87 -21.45
N ARG A 322 25.30 0.07 -22.19
CA ARG A 322 24.71 1.29 -21.60
C ARG A 322 23.61 1.01 -20.57
N ARG A 323 22.78 0.00 -20.79
CA ARG A 323 21.74 -0.39 -19.81
C ARG A 323 22.37 -0.89 -18.52
N LYS A 324 23.42 -1.72 -18.59
CA LYS A 324 24.16 -2.21 -17.42
C LYS A 324 24.83 -1.05 -16.67
N GLU A 325 25.50 -0.16 -17.39
CA GLU A 325 26.14 1.03 -16.81
C GLU A 325 25.13 1.96 -16.12
N ALA A 326 23.94 2.17 -16.71
CA ALA A 326 22.89 3.00 -16.12
C ALA A 326 22.30 2.42 -14.82
N VAL A 327 22.30 1.10 -14.65
CA VAL A 327 21.90 0.47 -13.38
C VAL A 327 22.94 0.76 -12.30
N ASN A 328 24.23 0.72 -12.65
CA ASN A 328 25.32 1.00 -11.71
C ASN A 328 25.42 2.49 -11.33
N MET A 329 25.05 3.40 -12.24
CA MET A 329 25.07 4.85 -12.00
C MET A 329 23.86 5.36 -11.19
N ASN A 330 22.72 4.66 -11.21
CA ASN A 330 21.54 5.00 -10.40
C ASN A 330 21.68 4.60 -8.91
N VAL A 331 22.90 4.35 -8.43
CA VAL A 331 23.20 4.14 -6.99
C VAL A 331 23.42 5.49 -6.30
N GLU A 332 22.95 6.60 -6.87
CA GLU A 332 22.69 7.80 -6.08
C GLU A 332 21.53 7.47 -5.14
N LYS A 333 21.83 7.47 -3.84
CA LYS A 333 20.82 7.26 -2.80
C LYS A 333 19.72 8.30 -3.00
N PRO A 334 18.46 7.91 -3.24
CA PRO A 334 17.40 8.88 -3.36
C PRO A 334 17.32 9.69 -2.06
N THR A 335 17.17 11.01 -2.18
CA THR A 335 17.09 11.96 -1.05
C THR A 335 15.98 11.60 -0.07
N VAL A 336 14.95 10.90 -0.55
CA VAL A 336 13.81 10.43 0.23
C VAL A 336 13.44 9.03 -0.23
N TYR A 337 13.24 8.10 0.70
CA TYR A 337 12.78 6.75 0.41
C TYR A 337 11.26 6.67 0.53
N HIS A 338 10.60 6.10 -0.47
CA HIS A 338 9.19 5.74 -0.37
C HIS A 338 9.08 4.40 0.36
N CYS A 339 8.26 4.34 1.40
CA CYS A 339 8.02 3.13 2.17
C CYS A 339 6.53 2.74 2.11
N LYS A 340 6.26 1.44 2.03
CA LYS A 340 4.92 0.86 2.11
C LYS A 340 4.94 -0.36 3.01
N VAL A 341 3.90 -0.50 3.81
CA VAL A 341 3.73 -1.59 4.76
C VAL A 341 2.43 -2.33 4.48
N PHE A 342 2.51 -3.65 4.50
CA PHE A 342 1.39 -4.55 4.33
C PHE A 342 1.34 -5.56 5.46
N GLN A 343 0.14 -5.88 5.94
CA GLN A 343 -0.10 -6.98 6.88
C GLN A 343 -0.93 -8.07 6.21
N PHE A 344 -0.56 -9.33 6.47
CA PHE A 344 -1.24 -10.52 5.96
C PHE A 344 -1.62 -11.45 7.10
N LYS A 345 -2.68 -12.24 6.90
CA LYS A 345 -3.11 -13.26 7.88
C LYS A 345 -2.30 -14.55 7.79
N ASN A 346 -1.99 -15.02 6.58
CA ASN A 346 -1.21 -16.25 6.38
C ASN A 346 -0.33 -16.16 5.12
N LEU A 347 0.91 -16.67 5.22
CA LEU A 347 1.89 -16.73 4.13
C LEU A 347 2.57 -18.11 4.02
N GLN A 348 1.82 -19.19 4.23
CA GLN A 348 2.31 -20.57 4.08
C GLN A 348 2.50 -21.00 2.63
N ASN A 349 1.84 -20.33 1.68
CA ASN A 349 1.96 -20.64 0.26
C ASN A 349 3.38 -20.35 -0.29
N PRO A 350 4.17 -21.37 -0.71
CA PRO A 350 5.52 -21.17 -1.21
C PRO A 350 5.57 -20.33 -2.49
N LYS A 351 4.54 -20.40 -3.34
CA LYS A 351 4.46 -19.62 -4.58
C LYS A 351 4.37 -18.13 -4.30
N ILE A 352 3.62 -17.74 -3.27
CA ILE A 352 3.52 -16.34 -2.84
C ILE A 352 4.86 -15.88 -2.30
N ARG A 353 5.48 -16.65 -1.40
CA ARG A 353 6.82 -16.32 -0.86
C ARG A 353 7.88 -16.15 -1.96
N PHE A 354 7.86 -17.01 -2.97
CA PHE A 354 8.76 -16.91 -4.12
C PHE A 354 8.52 -15.62 -4.90
N LYS A 355 7.26 -15.28 -5.20
CA LYS A 355 6.91 -14.02 -5.89
C LYS A 355 7.39 -12.80 -5.10
N LEU A 356 7.17 -12.76 -3.77
CA LEU A 356 7.62 -11.66 -2.93
C LEU A 356 9.15 -11.52 -2.96
N LYS A 357 9.88 -12.63 -2.74
CA LYS A 357 11.35 -12.68 -2.78
C LYS A 357 11.92 -12.21 -4.11
N MET A 358 11.45 -12.78 -5.22
CA MET A 358 11.99 -12.46 -6.55
C MET A 358 11.70 -11.01 -6.92
N ASN A 359 10.47 -10.52 -6.71
CA ASN A 359 10.15 -9.13 -7.07
C ASN A 359 10.91 -8.12 -6.20
N SER A 360 11.12 -8.41 -4.90
CA SER A 360 11.94 -7.52 -4.06
C SER A 360 13.39 -7.46 -4.55
N LYS A 361 13.95 -8.60 -4.99
CA LYS A 361 15.30 -8.68 -5.55
C LYS A 361 15.42 -7.92 -6.87
N GLU A 362 14.53 -8.17 -7.83
CA GLU A 362 14.60 -7.57 -9.18
C GLU A 362 14.36 -6.05 -9.17
N LEU A 363 13.56 -5.56 -8.22
CA LEU A 363 13.29 -4.12 -8.05
C LEU A 363 14.30 -3.41 -7.15
N SER A 364 15.31 -4.13 -6.65
CA SER A 364 16.29 -3.62 -5.67
C SER A 364 15.63 -2.93 -4.48
N LEU A 365 14.50 -3.48 -4.01
CA LEU A 365 13.81 -2.99 -2.82
C LEU A 365 14.54 -3.45 -1.57
N LYS A 366 14.44 -2.63 -0.52
CA LYS A 366 14.91 -2.95 0.83
C LYS A 366 13.72 -3.20 1.75
N GLY A 367 13.97 -3.82 2.89
CA GLY A 367 12.95 -4.05 3.90
C GLY A 367 12.94 -5.50 4.36
N LEU A 368 11.77 -5.98 4.76
CA LEU A 368 11.67 -7.31 5.33
C LEU A 368 10.26 -7.89 5.19
N CYS A 369 10.17 -9.19 5.37
CA CYS A 369 8.93 -9.92 5.58
C CYS A 369 9.06 -10.78 6.83
N LEU A 370 8.30 -10.42 7.87
CA LEU A 370 8.26 -11.16 9.13
C LEU A 370 6.90 -11.85 9.27
N ARG A 371 6.89 -13.05 9.85
CA ARG A 371 5.65 -13.72 10.27
C ARG A 371 5.84 -14.42 11.60
N ILE A 372 4.75 -14.53 12.34
CA ILE A 372 4.68 -15.25 13.62
C ILE A 372 4.39 -16.71 13.29
N ARG A 373 5.31 -17.62 13.65
CA ARG A 373 5.28 -19.04 13.30
C ARG A 373 5.15 -19.25 11.79
N ASP A 374 4.93 -20.49 11.36
CA ASP A 374 4.78 -20.74 9.92
C ASP A 374 3.38 -20.37 9.40
N ASP A 375 2.36 -20.57 10.22
CA ASP A 375 0.92 -20.44 9.93
C ASP A 375 0.28 -19.12 10.39
N GLY A 376 1.00 -18.31 11.17
CA GLY A 376 0.45 -17.08 11.74
C GLY A 376 0.56 -15.83 10.85
N PRO A 377 0.06 -14.71 11.37
CA PRO A 377 0.05 -13.43 10.67
C PRO A 377 1.45 -12.82 10.58
N GLY A 378 1.58 -11.82 9.73
CA GLY A 378 2.85 -11.16 9.52
C GLY A 378 2.74 -9.84 8.78
N ILE A 379 3.91 -9.28 8.51
CA ILE A 379 4.11 -7.94 7.97
C ILE A 379 5.15 -7.96 6.85
N ILE A 380 4.94 -7.14 5.84
CA ILE A 380 5.84 -6.87 4.73
C ILE A 380 6.13 -5.38 4.75
N ILE A 381 7.40 -5.03 4.91
CA ILE A 381 7.89 -3.65 4.80
C ILE A 381 8.74 -3.58 3.54
N VAL A 382 8.43 -2.63 2.66
CA VAL A 382 9.23 -2.34 1.47
C VAL A 382 9.62 -0.87 1.44
N VAL A 383 10.90 -0.63 1.18
CA VAL A 383 11.51 0.70 1.10
C VAL A 383 12.27 0.80 -0.21
N GLY A 384 12.04 1.87 -0.96
CA GLY A 384 12.70 2.10 -2.23
C GLY A 384 12.23 3.35 -2.94
N ASN A 385 12.35 3.39 -4.27
CA ASN A 385 11.80 4.48 -5.06
C ASN A 385 10.28 4.33 -5.24
N GLU A 386 9.58 5.44 -5.44
CA GLU A 386 8.12 5.49 -5.60
C GLU A 386 7.63 4.53 -6.70
N LYS A 387 8.32 4.47 -7.84
CA LYS A 387 7.98 3.60 -8.97
C LYS A 387 7.99 2.12 -8.58
N SER A 388 9.01 1.70 -7.85
CA SER A 388 9.19 0.31 -7.40
C SER A 388 8.21 -0.04 -6.30
N CYS A 389 7.95 0.90 -5.37
CA CYS A 389 6.94 0.72 -4.33
C CYS A 389 5.51 0.62 -4.92
N LYS A 390 5.15 1.43 -5.93
CA LYS A 390 3.87 1.33 -6.65
C LYS A 390 3.73 0.01 -7.42
N PHE A 391 4.82 -0.46 -8.04
CA PHE A 391 4.82 -1.77 -8.69
C PHE A 391 4.59 -2.90 -7.67
N TYR A 392 5.27 -2.83 -6.52
CA TYR A 392 5.15 -3.83 -5.46
C TYR A 392 3.76 -3.83 -4.81
N GLU A 393 3.17 -2.65 -4.62
CA GLU A 393 1.78 -2.52 -4.16
C GLU A 393 0.81 -3.20 -5.11
N ASN A 394 0.93 -2.97 -6.42
CA ASN A 394 0.08 -3.63 -7.42
C ASN A 394 0.30 -5.16 -7.42
N LEU A 395 1.55 -5.61 -7.26
CA LEU A 395 1.87 -7.02 -7.11
C LEU A 395 1.15 -7.64 -5.90
N VAL A 396 1.31 -7.03 -4.72
CA VAL A 396 0.80 -7.54 -3.44
C VAL A 396 -0.73 -7.47 -3.38
N MET A 397 -1.32 -6.36 -3.81
CA MET A 397 -2.77 -6.11 -3.63
C MET A 397 -3.62 -6.66 -4.77
N LYS A 398 -3.12 -6.73 -6.02
CA LYS A 398 -3.94 -7.05 -7.20
C LYS A 398 -3.53 -8.33 -7.92
N ARG A 399 -2.23 -8.63 -8.00
CA ARG A 399 -1.72 -9.76 -8.83
C ARG A 399 -1.58 -11.06 -8.05
N ILE A 400 -1.29 -10.98 -6.76
CA ILE A 400 -1.20 -12.15 -5.88
C ILE A 400 -2.61 -12.50 -5.41
N LYS A 401 -3.00 -13.74 -5.65
CA LYS A 401 -4.24 -14.31 -5.12
C LYS A 401 -3.94 -14.89 -3.74
N TRP A 402 -4.27 -14.15 -2.69
CA TRP A 402 -4.01 -14.56 -1.30
C TRP A 402 -4.95 -15.68 -0.82
N ASN A 403 -6.14 -15.76 -1.43
CA ASN A 403 -7.20 -16.70 -1.08
C ASN A 403 -7.21 -17.93 -2.00
N GLU A 404 -6.08 -18.21 -2.67
CA GLU A 404 -5.92 -19.37 -3.54
C GLU A 404 -5.47 -20.58 -2.71
N ASP A 405 -6.29 -21.63 -2.73
CA ASP A 405 -5.98 -22.90 -2.10
C ASP A 405 -4.70 -23.51 -2.70
N PHE A 406 -3.93 -24.18 -1.86
CA PHE A 406 -2.69 -24.81 -2.30
C PHE A 406 -2.42 -26.09 -1.52
N GLU A 407 -1.67 -26.98 -2.14
CA GLU A 407 -1.18 -28.20 -1.52
C GLU A 407 0.20 -27.92 -0.92
N LEU A 408 0.33 -28.16 0.38
CA LEU A 408 1.58 -28.03 1.11
C LEU A 408 2.17 -29.42 1.30
N HIS A 409 3.32 -29.64 0.67
CA HIS A 409 4.12 -30.83 0.91
C HIS A 409 4.87 -30.66 2.23
N THR A 410 4.49 -31.43 3.25
CA THR A 410 5.15 -31.48 4.55
C THR A 410 5.84 -32.83 4.72
N ASN A 411 6.76 -32.94 5.69
CA ASN A 411 7.46 -34.20 5.98
C ASN A 411 6.51 -35.37 6.31
N THR A 412 5.27 -35.08 6.71
CA THR A 412 4.23 -36.03 7.11
C THR A 412 3.21 -36.34 6.01
N GLY A 413 3.33 -35.70 4.83
CA GLY A 413 2.42 -35.89 3.69
C GLY A 413 1.93 -34.57 3.09
N ASP A 414 1.05 -34.70 2.10
CA ASP A 414 0.46 -33.58 1.38
C ASP A 414 -0.82 -33.09 2.06
N ILE A 415 -0.82 -31.83 2.49
CA ILE A 415 -1.96 -31.20 3.16
C ILE A 415 -2.55 -30.16 2.22
N LYS A 416 -3.85 -30.29 1.92
CA LYS A 416 -4.61 -29.29 1.17
C LYS A 416 -5.03 -28.16 2.11
N MET A 417 -4.48 -26.98 1.88
CA MET A 417 -4.72 -25.79 2.69
C MET A 417 -5.81 -24.94 2.04
N ASP A 418 -6.93 -24.77 2.74
CA ASP A 418 -8.00 -23.85 2.36
C ASP A 418 -7.68 -22.43 2.84
N MET A 419 -7.58 -21.48 1.91
CA MET A 419 -7.16 -20.11 2.16
C MET A 419 -8.27 -19.07 1.97
N HIS A 420 -9.55 -19.47 1.92
CA HIS A 420 -10.66 -18.53 1.63
C HIS A 420 -10.71 -17.32 2.58
N ASN A 421 -10.33 -17.49 3.86
CA ASN A 421 -10.35 -16.44 4.89
C ASN A 421 -9.03 -15.62 4.95
N ASN A 422 -8.05 -15.94 4.10
CA ASN A 422 -6.82 -15.17 4.02
C ASN A 422 -7.10 -13.79 3.40
N SER A 423 -6.31 -12.80 3.80
CA SER A 423 -6.40 -11.45 3.24
C SER A 423 -5.09 -10.69 3.42
N ILE A 424 -4.92 -9.65 2.63
CA ILE A 424 -3.81 -8.72 2.67
C ILE A 424 -4.36 -7.30 2.83
N SER A 425 -3.75 -6.51 3.70
CA SER A 425 -4.13 -5.13 3.96
C SER A 425 -2.91 -4.23 3.86
N LYS A 426 -3.03 -3.10 3.14
CA LYS A 426 -2.04 -2.03 3.18
C LYS A 426 -2.32 -1.18 4.41
N THR A 427 -1.38 -1.12 5.35
CA THR A 427 -1.56 -0.39 6.62
C THR A 427 -0.95 1.00 6.55
N TRP A 428 0.30 1.10 6.10
CA TRP A 428 1.03 2.36 6.07
C TRP A 428 1.66 2.64 4.71
N GLU A 429 1.66 3.92 4.33
CA GLU A 429 2.35 4.44 3.15
C GLU A 429 2.90 5.83 3.47
N GLY A 430 4.16 6.06 3.12
CA GLY A 430 4.79 7.35 3.38
C GLY A 430 6.25 7.38 2.96
N TYR A 431 6.98 8.30 3.55
CA TYR A 431 8.36 8.60 3.19
C TYR A 431 9.28 8.44 4.41
N LEU A 432 10.49 7.95 4.18
CA LEU A 432 11.56 7.84 5.18
C LEU A 432 12.77 8.65 4.71
N GLN A 433 13.38 9.39 5.62
CA GLN A 433 14.60 10.14 5.37
C GLN A 433 15.78 9.18 5.19
N ASP A 434 15.93 8.23 6.12
CA ASP A 434 16.94 7.19 6.07
C ASP A 434 16.32 5.78 6.09
N CYS A 435 17.15 4.78 5.81
CA CYS A 435 16.71 3.39 5.75
C CYS A 435 17.77 2.50 6.37
N LYS A 436 17.45 1.91 7.54
CA LYS A 436 18.35 0.99 8.26
C LYS A 436 18.45 -0.39 7.59
N PHE A 437 17.47 -0.78 6.77
CA PHE A 437 17.48 -2.06 6.05
C PHE A 437 18.65 -2.14 5.05
N LYS A 438 19.46 -3.19 5.15
CA LYS A 438 20.60 -3.41 4.23
C LYS A 438 20.19 -4.10 2.92
N GLY A 439 19.15 -4.90 2.97
CA GLY A 439 18.58 -5.61 1.82
C GLY A 439 17.13 -5.96 2.08
N TRP A 440 16.62 -6.97 1.37
CA TRP A 440 15.30 -7.53 1.62
C TRP A 440 15.42 -8.96 2.11
N PHE A 441 14.86 -9.25 3.29
CA PHE A 441 14.98 -10.57 3.93
C PHE A 441 13.63 -11.05 4.48
N MET A 442 13.50 -12.36 4.61
CA MET A 442 12.31 -13.00 5.19
C MET A 442 12.71 -13.82 6.41
N LYS A 443 12.06 -13.61 7.54
CA LYS A 443 12.34 -14.30 8.81
C LYS A 443 11.05 -14.78 9.46
N VAL A 444 11.13 -15.95 10.08
CA VAL A 444 10.06 -16.50 10.92
C VAL A 444 10.41 -16.22 12.36
N CYS A 445 9.46 -15.68 13.11
CA CYS A 445 9.57 -15.42 14.55
C CYS A 445 8.73 -16.44 15.31
N ASN A 446 9.13 -16.81 16.52
CA ASN A 446 8.40 -17.82 17.32
C ASN A 446 7.12 -17.24 17.95
N ASP A 447 7.21 -15.97 18.36
CA ASP A 447 6.29 -15.20 19.17
C ASP A 447 6.18 -13.76 18.63
N GLN A 448 5.10 -13.08 19.01
CA GLN A 448 4.86 -11.68 18.65
C GLN A 448 5.99 -10.78 19.17
N ASP A 449 6.45 -11.02 20.40
CA ASP A 449 7.49 -10.18 20.99
C ASP A 449 8.82 -10.34 20.25
N SER A 450 9.15 -11.52 19.73
CA SER A 450 10.32 -11.67 18.86
C SER A 450 10.17 -10.94 17.52
N LEU A 451 8.94 -10.80 17.00
CA LEU A 451 8.66 -9.98 15.83
C LEU A 451 8.89 -8.50 16.15
N LEU A 452 8.32 -8.02 17.26
CA LEU A 452 8.50 -6.63 17.73
C LEU A 452 9.96 -6.31 18.04
N ARG A 453 10.70 -7.20 18.73
CA ARG A 453 12.15 -7.06 18.95
C ARG A 453 12.94 -6.96 17.65
N THR A 454 12.57 -7.77 16.64
CA THR A 454 13.22 -7.70 15.33
C THR A 454 12.91 -6.39 14.62
N LEU A 455 11.69 -5.87 14.73
CA LEU A 455 11.31 -4.57 14.17
C LEU A 455 12.00 -3.40 14.89
N GLY A 456 12.16 -3.48 16.21
CA GLY A 456 12.87 -2.48 17.03
C GLY A 456 14.34 -2.32 16.67
N GLN A 457 15.00 -3.38 16.15
CA GLN A 457 16.36 -3.26 15.61
C GLN A 457 16.44 -2.35 14.36
N PHE A 458 15.31 -2.08 13.72
CA PHE A 458 15.20 -1.24 12.53
C PHE A 458 14.29 -0.01 12.75
N ASP A 459 13.99 0.35 14.00
CA ASP A 459 13.09 1.46 14.39
C ASP A 459 11.73 1.38 13.66
N SER A 460 11.18 0.18 13.59
CA SER A 460 10.04 -0.17 12.72
C SER A 460 8.91 -0.86 13.50
N GLU A 461 8.92 -0.81 14.83
CA GLU A 461 7.95 -1.48 15.72
C GLU A 461 6.53 -0.94 15.52
N HIS A 462 6.39 0.37 15.31
CA HIS A 462 5.11 1.06 15.12
C HIS A 462 4.38 0.66 13.83
N PHE A 463 5.09 0.04 12.87
CA PHE A 463 4.46 -0.44 11.63
C PHE A 463 3.63 -1.71 11.82
N TYR A 464 3.82 -2.43 12.92
CA TYR A 464 3.05 -3.63 13.22
C TYR A 464 1.89 -3.31 14.16
N SER A 465 0.66 -3.48 13.67
CA SER A 465 -0.52 -3.45 14.51
C SER A 465 -0.74 -4.84 15.11
N PRO A 466 -0.69 -5.01 16.44
CA PRO A 466 -1.11 -6.24 17.07
C PRO A 466 -2.59 -6.46 16.77
N VAL A 467 -2.94 -7.57 16.14
CA VAL A 467 -4.35 -7.93 16.01
C VAL A 467 -4.81 -8.34 17.41
N GLN A 468 -5.70 -7.57 18.03
CA GLN A 468 -6.50 -8.03 19.16
C GLN A 468 -7.34 -9.21 18.65
N THR A 469 -6.85 -10.43 18.92
CA THR A 469 -7.59 -11.67 18.71
C THR A 469 -8.74 -11.80 19.68
#